data_AF-A0A0G0M2N7-F1
#
_entry.id   AF-A0A0G0M2N7-F1
#
_cell.length_a   1.000
_cell.length_b   1.000
_cell.length_c   1.000
_cell.angle_alpha   90.00
_cell.angle_beta   90.00
_cell.angle_gamma   90.00
#
_symmetry.space_group_name_H-M   'P 1'
#
loop_
_entity.id
_entity.type
_entity.pdbx_description
1 polymer ?
#
loop_
_entity_poly.entity_id
_entity_poly.type
_entity_poly.pdbx_seq_one_letter_code
_entity_poly.pdbx_strand_id
1 'polypeptide(L)' 'MQPSIRRCFNCNLKTHQMYWLNGPECPVCHEVAGFTESMHGGLNPRMIEKLSETYLKLKEREEQITSEFTIHNERGL' A
#
# COMPACT_ATOMS: atom_id res chain seq x y z
N MET A 1 -14.68 21.41 13.98
CA MET A 1 -13.28 21.60 13.53
C MET A 1 -12.81 20.24 13.03
N GLN A 2 -12.53 20.07 11.73
CA GLN A 2 -12.04 18.79 11.24
C GLN A 2 -10.57 18.62 11.64
N PRO A 3 -10.16 17.52 12.27
CA PRO A 3 -8.77 17.29 12.62
C PRO A 3 -7.97 17.08 11.32
N SER A 4 -7.05 18.00 10.99
CA SER A 4 -6.13 17.81 9.87
C SER A 4 -5.02 16.85 10.30
N ILE A 5 -5.24 15.59 9.95
CA ILE A 5 -4.29 14.52 10.16
C ILE A 5 -3.32 14.48 8.98
N ARG A 6 -2.03 14.39 9.27
CA ARG A 6 -0.97 14.23 8.29
C ARG A 6 -0.40 12.82 8.33
N ARG A 7 -0.08 12.29 7.16
CA ARG A 7 0.60 10.99 7.00
C ARG A 7 1.93 11.16 6.30
N CYS A 8 3.02 10.67 6.91
CA CYS A 8 4.34 10.66 6.29
C CYS A 8 4.40 9.65 5.13
N PHE A 9 4.91 10.05 3.96
CA PHE A 9 5.03 9.13 2.83
C PHE A 9 6.13 8.06 2.98
N ASN A 10 7.15 8.29 3.81
CA ASN A 10 8.20 7.32 4.02
C ASN A 10 7.81 6.28 5.09
N CYS A 11 7.68 6.70 6.35
CA CYS A 11 7.43 5.79 7.47
C CYS A 11 5.95 5.47 7.72
N ASN A 12 5.03 6.09 6.96
CA ASN A 12 3.59 5.89 7.06
C ASN A 12 2.96 6.30 8.42
N LEU A 13 3.67 7.06 9.25
CA LEU A 13 3.15 7.63 10.50
C LEU A 13 1.92 8.50 10.21
N LYS A 14 0.80 8.24 10.90
CA LYS A 14 -0.42 9.06 10.89
C LYS A 14 -0.51 9.82 12.20
N THR A 15 -0.39 11.15 12.17
CA THR A 15 -0.46 11.99 13.37
C THR A 15 -1.08 13.36 13.08
N HIS A 16 -1.54 14.06 14.12
CA HIS A 16 -2.13 15.39 13.98
C HIS A 16 -1.10 16.40 13.43
N GLN A 17 -1.55 17.37 12.62
CA GLN A 17 -0.65 18.35 11.99
C GLN A 17 0.23 19.12 12.98
N MET A 18 -0.23 19.29 14.23
CA MET A 18 0.50 20.06 15.26
C MET A 18 1.86 19.46 15.63
N TYR A 19 2.07 18.17 15.35
CA TYR A 19 3.34 17.49 15.62
C TYR A 19 4.36 17.66 14.49
N TRP A 20 4.00 18.32 13.39
CA TRP A 20 4.87 18.62 12.26
C TRP A 20 5.47 20.02 12.40
N LEU A 21 6.19 20.25 13.51
CA LEU A 21 6.64 21.58 13.97
C LEU A 21 7.58 22.28 12.97
N ASN A 22 8.37 21.53 12.20
CA ASN A 22 9.38 22.05 11.26
C ASN A 22 8.92 22.05 9.79
N GLY A 23 7.61 21.93 9.53
CA GLY A 23 7.08 21.88 8.16
C GLY A 23 6.97 20.45 7.60
N PRO A 24 7.51 20.13 6.40
CA PRO A 24 7.34 18.83 5.74
C PRO A 24 8.16 17.67 6.36
N GLU A 25 8.90 17.91 7.44
CA GLU A 25 9.73 16.91 8.12
C GLU A 25 8.89 16.03 9.06
N CYS A 26 9.00 14.71 8.92
CA CYS A 26 8.29 13.78 9.78
C CYS A 26 8.86 13.76 11.21
N PRO A 27 8.05 13.85 12.28
CA PRO A 27 8.54 13.85 13.66
C PRO A 27 9.10 12.52 14.16
N VAL A 28 9.04 11.44 13.35
CA VAL A 28 9.54 10.10 13.75
C VAL A 28 10.74 9.68 12.89
N CYS A 29 10.64 9.80 11.57
CA CYS A 29 11.75 9.39 10.70
C CYS A 29 12.65 10.56 10.25
N HIS A 30 12.29 11.81 10.59
CA HIS A 30 13.06 13.01 10.26
C HIS A 30 13.33 13.25 8.78
N GLU A 31 12.65 12.51 7.89
CA GLU A 31 12.77 12.70 6.45
C GLU A 31 11.77 13.73 5.93
N VAL A 32 12.23 14.53 4.97
CA VAL A 32 11.44 15.51 4.22
C VAL A 32 10.76 14.81 3.03
N ALA A 33 9.87 13.87 3.34
CA ALA A 33 9.18 13.09 2.31
C ALA A 33 7.88 13.76 1.82
N GLY A 34 7.42 14.84 2.46
CA GLY A 34 6.07 15.37 2.27
C GLY A 34 5.00 14.56 3.03
N PHE A 35 3.77 15.07 3.07
CA PHE A 35 2.65 14.42 3.75
C PHE A 35 1.36 14.53 2.94
N THR A 36 0.44 13.59 3.17
CA THR A 36 -0.96 13.70 2.70
C THR A 36 -1.88 14.08 3.86
N GLU A 37 -2.78 15.02 3.59
CA GLU A 37 -3.94 15.28 4.44
C GLU A 37 -5.03 14.28 4.05
N SER A 38 -5.15 13.21 4.83
CA SER A 38 -6.14 12.17 4.57
C SER A 38 -6.68 11.60 5.86
N MET A 39 -8.02 11.52 5.93
CA MET A 39 -8.71 10.80 7.00
C MET A 39 -8.50 9.28 6.88
N HIS A 40 -8.09 8.77 5.71
CA HIS A 40 -7.94 7.36 5.41
C HIS A 40 -6.47 6.89 5.40
N GLY A 41 -6.27 5.57 5.32
CA GLY A 41 -4.96 4.96 5.14
C GLY A 41 -4.35 5.29 3.78
N GLY A 42 -3.02 5.40 3.71
CA GLY A 42 -2.25 5.47 2.46
C GLY A 42 -1.17 4.39 2.47
N LEU A 43 -0.81 3.89 1.29
CA LEU A 43 0.30 2.95 1.12
C LEU A 43 1.59 3.75 0.88
N ASN A 44 2.67 3.43 1.59
CA ASN A 44 3.99 3.96 1.24
C ASN A 44 4.53 3.24 -0.01
N PRO A 45 5.53 3.80 -0.72
CA PRO A 45 6.07 3.19 -1.93
C PRO A 45 6.51 1.72 -1.76
N ARG A 46 7.14 1.37 -0.63
CA ARG A 46 7.54 -0.02 -0.33
C ARG A 46 6.33 -0.96 -0.20
N MET A 47 5.23 -0.48 0.39
CA MET A 47 3.99 -1.24 0.47
C MET A 47 3.36 -1.42 -0.91
N ILE A 48 3.47 -0.42 -1.80
CA ILE A 48 2.98 -0.51 -3.18
C ILE A 48 3.76 -1.57 -3.96
N GLU A 49 5.09 -1.57 -3.88
CA GLU A 49 5.95 -2.59 -4.51
C GLU A 49 5.57 -4.00 -4.06
N LYS A 50 5.46 -4.21 -2.75
CA LYS A 50 5.06 -5.50 -2.18
C LYS A 50 3.64 -5.91 -2.60
N LEU A 51 2.73 -4.95 -2.74
CA LEU A 51 1.37 -5.21 -3.22
C LEU A 51 1.40 -5.72 -4.67
N SER A 52 2.19 -5.08 -5.53
CA SER A 52 2.37 -5.48 -6.92
C SER A 52 2.94 -6.89 -7.05
N GLU A 53 3.97 -7.22 -6.26
CA GLU A 53 4.52 -8.59 -6.23
C GLU A 53 3.48 -9.62 -5.78
N THR A 54 2.70 -9.27 -4.76
CA THR A 54 1.65 -10.16 -4.24
C THR A 54 0.56 -10.39 -5.29
N TYR A 55 0.15 -9.32 -5.99
CA TYR A 55 -0.83 -9.39 -7.06
C TYR A 55 -0.38 -10.30 -8.21
N LEU A 56 0.86 -10.16 -8.68
CA LEU A 56 1.40 -10.99 -9.75
C LEU A 56 1.40 -12.49 -9.37
N LYS A 57 1.85 -12.82 -8.16
CA LYS A 57 1.83 -14.21 -7.67
C LYS A 57 0.42 -14.80 -7.59
N LEU A 58 -0.55 -13.99 -7.18
CA LEU A 58 -1.95 -14.43 -7.13
C LEU A 58 -2.51 -14.67 -8.53
N LYS A 59 -2.19 -13.79 -9.48
CA LYS A 59 -2.61 -13.93 -10.88
C LYS A 59 -2.02 -15.17 -11.54
N GLU A 60 -0.72 -15.42 -11.37
CA GLU A 60 -0.07 -16.63 -11.89
C GLU A 60 -0.71 -17.91 -11.33
N ARG A 61 -1.05 -17.90 -10.03
CA ARG A 61 -1.72 -19.03 -9.39
C ARG A 61 -3.13 -19.25 -9.92
N GLU A 62 -3.88 -18.17 -10.18
CA GLU A 62 -5.21 -18.25 -10.79
C GLU A 62 -5.12 -18.85 -12.20
N GLU A 63 -4.18 -18.40 -13.02
CA GLU A 63 -3.95 -18.95 -14.37
C GLU A 63 -3.60 -20.45 -14.34
N GLN A 64 -2.75 -20.89 -13.40
CA GLN A 64 -2.43 -22.30 -13.20
C GLN A 64 -3.67 -23.13 -12.83
N ILE A 65 -4.44 -22.69 -11.83
CA ILE A 65 -5.68 -23.37 -11.41
C ILE A 65 -6.66 -23.49 -12.58
N THR A 66 -6.78 -22.42 -13.37
CA THR A 66 -7.70 -22.40 -14.51
C THR A 66 -7.23 -23.38 -15.59
N SER A 67 -5.93 -23.43 -15.88
CA SER A 67 -5.34 -24.34 -16.87
C SER A 67 -5.49 -25.82 -16.49
N GLU A 68 -5.29 -26.17 -15.22
CA GLU A 68 -5.47 -27.53 -14.71
C GLU A 68 -6.94 -27.98 -14.83
N PHE A 69 -7.88 -27.07 -14.54
CA PHE A 69 -9.31 -27.33 -14.66
C PHE A 69 -9.73 -27.56 -16.13
N THR A 70 -9.15 -26.83 -17.09
CA THR A 70 -9.38 -27.06 -18.53
C THR A 70 -8.87 -28.42 -18.97
N ILE A 71 -7.65 -28.82 -18.58
CA ILE A 71 -7.06 -30.11 -18.95
C ILE A 71 -7.87 -31.29 -18.39
N HIS A 72 -8.38 -31.17 -17.16
CA HIS A 72 -9.19 -32.22 -16.54
C HIS A 72 -10.56 -32.39 -17.19
N ASN A 73 -11.18 -31.32 -17.69
CA ASN A 73 -12.44 -31.41 -18.43
C ASN A 73 -12.29 -32.05 -19.82
N GLU A 74 -11.16 -31.84 -20.51
CA GLU A 74 -10.93 -32.42 -21.84
C GLU A 74 -10.59 -33.92 -21.81
N ARG A 75 -10.09 -34.44 -20.67
CA ARG A 75 -9.77 -35.87 -20.49
C ARG A 75 -10.94 -36.69 -19.95
N GLY A 76 -12.06 -36.04 -19.60
CA GLY A 76 -13.25 -36.65 -19.01
C GLY A 76 -14.42 -36.86 -19.99
N LEU A 77 -14.22 -36.59 -21.28
CA LEU A 77 -15.19 -36.81 -22.36
C LEU A 77 -14.77 -37.97 -23.27
#